data_AF-A0A957M814-F1
#
_entry.id   AF-A0A957M814-F1
#
_cell.length_a   1.000
_cell.length_b   1.000
_cell.length_c   1.000
_cell.angle_alpha   90.00
_cell.angle_beta   90.00
_cell.angle_gamma   90.00
#
_symmetry.space_group_name_H-M   'P 1'
#
loop_
_entity.id
_entity.type
_entity.pdbx_description
1 polymer ?
#
loop_
_entity_poly.entity_id
_entity_poly.type
_entity_poly.pdbx_seq_one_letter_code
_entity_poly.pdbx_strand_id
1 'polypeptide(L)'
;PGIGYHFFVHEDGAIEQTNKLETASYHLVRHYGYSVGIVFAGSFMNGKIPTSAQLRAGAHLVAWLMQELKIPLARVWGHREFPDNMTVCPGGEWTQGNRWRDLLFERIGQIQQGAGLKTMRHYMLFPPGDGAAGELFADALGYMARFRPTVGFSVEEARGAEYVTIV
;
A
#
# COMPACT_ATOMS: atom_id res chain seq x y z
N PRO A 1 -28.36 -9.34 5.13
CA PRO A 1 -27.39 -8.30 5.54
C PRO A 1 -26.09 -8.44 4.74
N GLY A 2 -25.56 -7.34 4.18
CA GLY A 2 -24.27 -7.32 3.49
C GLY A 2 -23.10 -7.18 4.46
N ILE A 3 -21.88 -7.19 3.93
CA ILE A 3 -20.67 -6.88 4.70
C ILE A 3 -20.74 -5.46 5.29
N GLY A 4 -20.24 -5.28 6.52
CA GLY A 4 -20.40 -4.03 7.27
C GLY A 4 -19.42 -2.91 6.93
N TYR A 5 -18.49 -3.10 5.99
CA TYR A 5 -17.40 -2.17 5.67
C TYR A 5 -17.61 -1.52 4.30
N HIS A 6 -16.92 -0.42 4.03
CA HIS A 6 -16.91 0.21 2.69
C HIS A 6 -15.89 -0.46 1.78
N PHE A 7 -14.73 -0.81 2.34
CA PHE A 7 -13.65 -1.44 1.60
C PHE A 7 -13.10 -2.66 2.34
N PHE A 8 -12.71 -3.67 1.57
CA PHE A 8 -12.04 -4.88 2.04
C PHE A 8 -10.69 -4.99 1.33
N VAL A 9 -9.61 -5.12 2.11
CA VAL A 9 -8.25 -5.31 1.61
C VAL A 9 -7.85 -6.78 1.79
N HIS A 10 -7.83 -7.51 0.69
CA HIS A 10 -7.48 -8.92 0.62
C HIS A 10 -5.99 -9.15 0.93
N GLU A 11 -5.61 -10.37 1.31
CA GLU A 11 -4.24 -10.72 1.73
C GLU A 11 -3.17 -10.43 0.65
N ASP A 12 -3.56 -10.56 -0.62
CA ASP A 12 -2.74 -10.28 -1.80
C ASP A 12 -2.67 -8.77 -2.15
N GLY A 13 -3.39 -7.92 -1.42
CA GLY A 13 -3.47 -6.49 -1.65
C GLY A 13 -4.59 -6.06 -2.62
N ALA A 14 -5.42 -6.98 -3.12
CA ALA A 14 -6.61 -6.59 -3.88
C ALA A 14 -7.56 -5.78 -2.99
N ILE A 15 -8.13 -4.70 -3.52
CA ILE A 15 -9.10 -3.86 -2.82
C ILE A 15 -10.47 -4.09 -3.45
N GLU A 16 -11.43 -4.47 -2.61
CA GLU A 16 -12.83 -4.60 -3.00
C GLU A 16 -13.64 -3.50 -2.32
N GLN A 17 -14.32 -2.67 -3.11
CA GLN A 17 -15.34 -1.76 -2.59
C GLN A 17 -16.63 -2.54 -2.42
N THR A 18 -17.05 -2.70 -1.17
CA THR A 18 -18.18 -3.56 -0.81
C THR A 18 -19.46 -2.79 -0.52
N ASN A 19 -19.34 -1.52 -0.12
CA ASN A 19 -20.46 -0.59 -0.02
C ASN A 19 -20.09 0.79 -0.58
N LYS A 20 -21.09 1.58 -0.98
CA LYS A 20 -20.88 2.98 -1.39
C LYS A 20 -20.52 3.82 -0.16
N LEU A 21 -19.74 4.89 -0.32
CA LEU A 21 -19.32 5.76 0.79
C LEU A 21 -20.51 6.40 1.54
N GLU A 22 -21.63 6.59 0.87
CA GLU A 22 -22.86 7.15 1.42
C GLU A 22 -23.71 6.11 2.17
N THR A 23 -23.35 4.82 2.09
CA THR A 23 -24.09 3.74 2.73
C THR A 23 -23.74 3.70 4.21
N ALA A 24 -24.76 3.76 5.06
CA ALA A 24 -24.61 3.52 6.50
C ALA A 24 -24.21 2.06 6.77
N SER A 25 -22.92 1.79 6.72
CA SER A 25 -22.34 0.44 6.82
C SER A 25 -22.02 0.13 8.28
N TYR A 26 -22.60 -0.94 8.85
CA TYR A 26 -22.53 -1.23 10.29
C TYR A 26 -21.16 -1.78 10.79
N HIS A 27 -20.04 -1.15 10.41
CA HIS A 27 -18.69 -1.54 10.86
C HIS A 27 -18.32 -1.02 12.25
N LEU A 28 -18.97 0.05 12.71
CA LEU A 28 -18.62 0.74 13.95
C LEU A 28 -19.88 1.32 14.60
N VAL A 29 -20.26 0.77 15.76
CA VAL A 29 -21.43 1.19 16.52
C VAL A 29 -21.37 2.69 16.81
N ARG A 30 -22.50 3.40 16.66
CA ARG A 30 -22.69 4.86 16.88
C ARG A 30 -21.90 5.81 15.97
N HIS A 31 -20.88 5.34 15.25
CA HIS A 31 -20.06 6.20 14.40
C HIS A 31 -20.11 5.83 12.91
N TYR A 32 -20.81 4.75 12.54
CA TYR A 32 -20.96 4.29 11.15
C TYR A 32 -21.57 5.33 10.19
N GLY A 33 -22.35 6.29 10.69
CA GLY A 33 -23.04 7.28 9.85
C GLY A 33 -22.15 8.40 9.31
N TYR A 34 -20.90 8.53 9.78
CA TYR A 34 -19.98 9.59 9.37
C TYR A 34 -18.54 9.12 9.18
N SER A 35 -18.31 7.80 9.17
CA SER A 35 -16.98 7.21 9.05
C SER A 35 -16.92 6.20 7.91
N VAL A 36 -15.71 6.03 7.35
CA VAL A 36 -15.45 5.06 6.28
C VAL A 36 -14.72 3.86 6.88
N GLY A 37 -15.43 2.75 7.05
CA GLY A 37 -14.84 1.48 7.47
C GLY A 37 -14.01 0.79 6.36
N ILE A 38 -12.75 0.51 6.66
CA ILE A 38 -11.84 -0.31 5.84
C ILE A 38 -11.44 -1.52 6.68
N VAL A 39 -11.63 -2.73 6.15
CA VAL A 39 -11.21 -3.97 6.81
C VAL A 39 -10.05 -4.59 6.06
N PHE A 40 -9.06 -5.08 6.81
CA PHE A 40 -7.92 -5.82 6.30
C PHE A 40 -8.14 -7.31 6.61
N ALA A 41 -8.02 -8.18 5.61
CA ALA A 41 -8.19 -9.61 5.76
C ALA A 41 -7.14 -10.20 6.71
N GLY A 42 -7.58 -10.81 7.81
CA GLY A 42 -6.70 -11.55 8.72
C GLY A 42 -6.95 -11.27 10.21
N SER A 43 -6.11 -11.89 11.05
CA SER A 43 -6.07 -11.67 12.50
C SER A 43 -4.67 -11.18 12.87
N PHE A 44 -4.58 -9.90 13.25
CA PHE A 44 -3.30 -9.23 13.54
C PHE A 44 -2.99 -9.23 15.04
N MET A 45 -2.88 -10.44 15.58
CA MET A 45 -2.54 -10.73 16.97
C MET A 45 -1.34 -11.67 17.02
N ASN A 46 -0.65 -11.73 18.17
CA ASN A 46 0.40 -12.70 18.45
C ASN A 46 1.55 -12.66 17.42
N GLY A 47 2.05 -11.47 17.15
CA GLY A 47 3.17 -11.26 16.22
C GLY A 47 2.79 -11.20 14.74
N LYS A 48 1.51 -11.37 14.38
CA LYS A 48 1.05 -11.30 12.98
C LYS A 48 0.62 -9.87 12.61
N ILE A 49 1.17 -9.35 11.51
CA ILE A 49 0.79 -8.07 10.91
C ILE A 49 0.26 -8.28 9.49
N PRO A 50 -0.42 -7.29 8.88
CA PRO A 50 -0.84 -7.38 7.48
C PRO A 50 0.36 -7.59 6.55
N THR A 51 0.13 -8.27 5.42
CA THR A 51 1.18 -8.51 4.43
C THR A 51 1.71 -7.20 3.86
N SER A 52 2.90 -7.23 3.28
CA SER A 52 3.44 -6.06 2.56
C SER A 52 2.51 -5.59 1.44
N ALA A 53 1.77 -6.49 0.79
CA ALA A 53 0.80 -6.13 -0.25
C ALA A 53 -0.41 -5.42 0.34
N GLN A 54 -0.95 -5.93 1.45
CA GLN A 54 -2.02 -5.27 2.21
C GLN A 54 -1.62 -3.88 2.70
N LEU A 55 -0.44 -3.74 3.31
CA LEU A 55 0.02 -2.45 3.82
C LEU A 55 0.21 -1.43 2.69
N ARG A 56 0.71 -1.84 1.52
CA ARG A 56 0.83 -0.94 0.36
C ARG A 56 -0.55 -0.53 -0.18
N ALA A 57 -1.40 -1.50 -0.50
CA ALA A 57 -2.72 -1.22 -1.07
C ALA A 57 -3.59 -0.42 -0.11
N GLY A 58 -3.64 -0.84 1.15
CA GLY A 58 -4.36 -0.14 2.21
C GLY A 58 -3.84 1.28 2.44
N ALA A 59 -2.53 1.52 2.41
CA ALA A 59 -1.98 2.87 2.52
C ALA A 59 -2.39 3.76 1.33
N HIS A 60 -2.36 3.25 0.10
CA HIS A 60 -2.84 3.98 -1.07
C HIS A 60 -4.32 4.32 -0.97
N LEU A 61 -5.16 3.35 -0.58
CA LEU A 61 -6.59 3.57 -0.37
C LEU A 61 -6.85 4.63 0.69
N VAL A 62 -6.20 4.53 1.85
CA VAL A 62 -6.37 5.49 2.94
C VAL A 62 -5.89 6.88 2.52
N ALA A 63 -4.72 6.98 1.88
CA ALA A 63 -4.19 8.25 1.39
C ALA A 63 -5.14 8.93 0.37
N TRP A 64 -5.70 8.15 -0.56
CA TRP A 64 -6.67 8.64 -1.52
C TRP A 64 -7.96 9.12 -0.83
N LEU A 65 -8.54 8.31 0.06
CA LEU A 65 -9.75 8.71 0.82
C LEU A 65 -9.51 9.96 1.67
N MET A 66 -8.33 10.09 2.27
CA MET A 66 -7.95 11.28 3.02
C MET A 66 -7.94 12.53 2.15
N GLN A 67 -7.46 12.43 0.90
CA GLN A 67 -7.46 13.54 -0.05
C GLN A 67 -8.89 13.87 -0.51
N GLU A 68 -9.64 12.87 -0.98
CA GLU A 68 -11.00 13.05 -1.50
C GLU A 68 -11.97 13.61 -0.44
N LEU A 69 -11.90 13.07 0.78
CA LEU A 69 -12.81 13.41 1.88
C LEU A 69 -12.24 14.49 2.80
N LYS A 70 -11.04 15.01 2.51
CA LYS A 70 -10.33 16.02 3.31
C LYS A 70 -10.15 15.61 4.77
N ILE A 71 -9.81 14.35 4.99
CA ILE A 71 -9.61 13.76 6.33
C ILE A 71 -8.12 13.87 6.71
N PRO A 72 -7.76 14.54 7.82
CA PRO A 72 -6.38 14.58 8.27
C PRO A 72 -5.94 13.24 8.86
N LEU A 73 -4.62 12.95 8.84
CA LEU A 73 -4.08 11.67 9.33
C LEU A 73 -4.48 11.38 10.78
N ALA A 74 -4.59 12.42 11.62
CA ALA A 74 -5.03 12.33 13.01
C ALA A 74 -6.46 11.78 13.20
N ARG A 75 -7.24 11.63 12.12
CA ARG A 75 -8.60 11.06 12.10
C ARG A 75 -8.65 9.65 11.47
N VAL A 76 -7.50 9.05 11.18
CA VAL A 76 -7.39 7.64 10.80
C VAL A 76 -7.20 6.81 12.08
N TRP A 77 -8.23 6.08 12.48
CA TRP A 77 -8.23 5.32 13.74
C TRP A 77 -8.51 3.84 13.49
N GLY A 78 -7.87 2.98 14.27
CA GLY A 78 -8.25 1.59 14.42
C GLY A 78 -9.55 1.46 15.22
N HIS A 79 -10.24 0.34 15.04
CA HIS A 79 -11.58 0.14 15.61
C HIS A 79 -11.62 0.35 17.15
N ARG A 80 -10.61 -0.14 17.87
CA ARG A 80 -10.43 0.03 19.33
C ARG A 80 -10.11 1.47 19.80
N GLU A 81 -9.72 2.37 18.90
CA GLU A 81 -9.33 3.74 19.26
C GLU A 81 -10.53 4.69 19.30
N PHE A 82 -11.70 4.25 18.85
CA PHE A 82 -12.94 5.01 19.00
C PHE A 82 -13.45 4.98 20.46
N PRO A 83 -13.95 6.11 20.97
CA PRO A 83 -14.59 6.15 22.27
C PRO A 83 -15.81 5.21 22.29
N ASP A 84 -16.17 4.71 23.48
CA ASP A 84 -17.33 3.84 23.70
C ASP A 84 -17.34 2.52 22.91
N ASN A 85 -16.17 2.11 22.38
CA ASN A 85 -16.03 0.88 21.63
C ASN A 85 -15.08 -0.11 22.30
N MET A 86 -15.63 -1.24 22.73
CA MET A 86 -14.87 -2.31 23.36
C MET A 86 -14.59 -3.42 22.35
N THR A 87 -13.44 -3.37 21.70
CA THR A 87 -13.02 -4.40 20.74
C THR A 87 -11.50 -4.59 20.74
N VAL A 88 -11.06 -5.80 20.40
CA VAL A 88 -9.66 -6.07 20.08
C VAL A 88 -9.30 -5.67 18.65
N CYS A 89 -10.25 -5.32 17.79
CA CYS A 89 -9.95 -4.90 16.42
C CYS A 89 -9.15 -3.57 16.40
N PRO A 90 -8.11 -3.40 15.56
CA PRO A 90 -7.70 -4.28 14.46
C PRO A 90 -6.54 -5.21 14.82
N GLY A 91 -6.50 -5.69 16.07
CA GLY A 91 -5.54 -6.66 16.57
C GLY A 91 -4.50 -6.06 17.53
N GLY A 92 -3.93 -6.90 18.40
CA GLY A 92 -2.92 -6.50 19.40
C GLY A 92 -1.69 -5.85 18.80
N GLU A 93 -1.36 -6.21 17.56
CA GLU A 93 -0.22 -5.68 16.83
C GLU A 93 -0.44 -4.25 16.29
N TRP A 94 -1.64 -3.67 16.41
CA TRP A 94 -1.97 -2.34 15.87
C TRP A 94 -1.10 -1.22 16.46
N THR A 95 -1.19 -0.99 17.78
CA THR A 95 -0.44 0.05 18.51
C THR A 95 0.55 -0.48 19.52
N GLN A 96 0.46 -1.77 19.88
CA GLN A 96 1.29 -2.36 20.94
C GLN A 96 2.46 -3.14 20.36
N GLY A 97 2.22 -4.37 19.88
CA GLY A 97 3.26 -5.32 19.47
C GLY A 97 4.17 -4.82 18.34
N ASN A 98 3.95 -5.30 17.12
CA ASN A 98 4.72 -4.90 15.93
C ASN A 98 4.29 -3.54 15.36
N ARG A 99 3.34 -2.86 16.01
CA ARG A 99 2.91 -1.48 15.74
C ARG A 99 2.61 -1.23 14.27
N TRP A 100 1.85 -2.10 13.63
CA TRP A 100 1.60 -1.98 12.19
C TRP A 100 0.81 -0.72 11.80
N ARG A 101 0.20 -0.01 12.76
CA ARG A 101 -0.29 1.37 12.56
C ARG A 101 0.80 2.29 12.06
N ASP A 102 1.96 2.26 12.70
CA ASP A 102 3.05 3.17 12.38
C ASP A 102 3.60 2.84 10.97
N LEU A 103 3.68 1.54 10.63
CA LEU A 103 4.04 1.06 9.29
C LEU A 103 3.04 1.48 8.21
N LEU A 104 1.75 1.53 8.53
CA LEU A 104 0.71 2.03 7.63
C LEU A 104 0.83 3.55 7.46
N PHE A 105 1.01 4.27 8.56
CA PHE A 105 1.07 5.74 8.58
C PHE A 105 2.30 6.27 7.88
N GLU A 106 3.45 5.62 8.04
CA GLU A 106 4.67 5.93 7.31
C GLU A 106 4.42 5.83 5.79
N ARG A 107 3.81 4.74 5.33
CA ARG A 107 3.47 4.56 3.90
C ARG A 107 2.48 5.60 3.40
N ILE A 108 1.45 5.93 4.19
CA ILE A 108 0.51 7.01 3.84
C ILE A 108 1.27 8.34 3.67
N GLY A 109 2.17 8.66 4.60
CA GLY A 109 3.00 9.87 4.54
C GLY A 109 3.89 9.90 3.31
N GLN A 110 4.55 8.79 2.99
CA GLN A 110 5.35 8.65 1.76
C GLN A 110 4.49 8.92 0.51
N ILE A 111 3.33 8.27 0.40
CA ILE A 111 2.41 8.45 -0.74
C ILE A 111 1.94 9.90 -0.88
N GLN A 112 1.57 10.55 0.23
CA GLN A 112 1.12 11.95 0.22
C GLN A 112 2.24 12.94 -0.12
N GLN A 113 3.50 12.61 0.18
CA GLN A 113 4.67 13.39 -0.21
C GLN A 113 5.15 13.08 -1.64
N GLY A 114 4.50 12.15 -2.33
CA GLY A 114 4.95 11.63 -3.62
C GLY A 114 6.17 10.71 -3.55
N ALA A 115 6.65 10.39 -2.35
CA ALA A 115 7.75 9.46 -2.13
C ALA A 115 7.26 8.02 -2.34
N GLY A 116 7.98 7.25 -3.17
CA GLY A 116 7.62 5.86 -3.49
C GLY A 116 6.60 5.70 -4.61
N LEU A 117 6.13 6.78 -5.23
CA LEU A 117 5.52 6.72 -6.56
C LEU A 117 6.60 6.30 -7.55
N LYS A 118 6.63 5.00 -7.83
CA LYS A 118 7.48 4.46 -8.88
C LYS A 118 6.88 4.84 -10.22
N THR A 119 7.24 6.03 -10.71
CA THR A 119 6.79 6.58 -12.01
C THR A 119 7.28 5.74 -13.18
N MET A 120 8.21 4.83 -12.91
CA MET A 120 8.81 3.93 -13.87
C MET A 120 8.44 2.49 -13.53
N ARG A 121 7.80 1.78 -14.46
CA ARG A 121 7.39 0.39 -14.22
C ARG A 121 8.59 -0.57 -14.24
N HIS A 122 9.55 -0.36 -15.13
CA HIS A 122 10.64 -1.33 -15.32
C HIS A 122 11.91 -0.64 -15.77
N TYR A 123 12.99 -0.83 -15.00
CA TYR A 123 14.33 -0.36 -15.35
C TYR A 123 15.27 -1.56 -15.56
N MET A 124 16.04 -1.51 -16.63
CA MET A 124 17.09 -2.47 -16.92
C MET A 124 18.43 -1.80 -16.62
N LEU A 125 19.06 -2.21 -15.52
CA LEU A 125 20.29 -1.62 -14.99
C LEU A 125 21.50 -2.36 -15.56
N PHE A 126 22.27 -1.65 -16.39
CA PHE A 126 23.54 -2.12 -16.91
C PHE A 126 24.69 -1.67 -16.00
N PRO A 127 25.78 -2.45 -15.92
CA PRO A 127 26.96 -2.07 -15.15
C PRO A 127 27.59 -0.80 -15.73
N PRO A 128 28.05 0.15 -14.91
CA PRO A 128 28.78 1.31 -15.39
C PRO A 128 30.18 0.90 -15.84
N GLY A 129 30.58 1.26 -17.07
CA GLY A 129 31.95 1.04 -17.54
C GLY A 129 32.09 0.18 -18.79
N ASP A 130 33.29 0.21 -19.32
CA ASP A 130 33.78 0.00 -20.68
C ASP A 130 33.68 -1.43 -21.24
N GLY A 131 33.23 -1.52 -22.50
CA GLY A 131 33.26 -2.73 -23.34
C GLY A 131 32.12 -3.74 -23.10
N ALA A 132 31.98 -4.23 -21.87
CA ALA A 132 31.04 -5.30 -21.53
C ALA A 132 29.56 -4.89 -21.69
N ALA A 133 29.26 -3.61 -21.48
CA ALA A 133 27.91 -3.09 -21.67
C ALA A 133 27.39 -3.29 -23.11
N GLY A 134 28.27 -3.28 -24.12
CA GLY A 134 27.88 -3.47 -25.52
C GLY A 134 27.42 -4.90 -25.83
N GLU A 135 28.15 -5.89 -25.32
CA GLU A 135 27.80 -7.32 -25.47
C GLU A 135 26.52 -7.64 -24.70
N LEU A 136 26.42 -7.21 -23.45
CA LEU A 136 25.22 -7.36 -22.64
C LEU A 136 24.00 -6.67 -23.28
N PHE A 137 24.20 -5.52 -23.93
CA PHE A 137 23.12 -4.81 -24.61
C PHE A 137 22.63 -5.60 -25.84
N ALA A 138 23.55 -6.19 -26.60
CA ALA A 138 23.21 -7.04 -27.73
C ALA A 138 22.40 -8.27 -27.29
N ASP A 139 22.80 -8.92 -26.20
CA ASP A 139 22.09 -10.08 -25.64
C ASP A 139 20.72 -9.69 -25.07
N ALA A 140 20.59 -8.48 -24.54
CA ALA A 140 19.37 -7.93 -23.99
C ALA A 140 18.35 -7.43 -25.03
N LEU A 141 18.74 -7.25 -26.31
CA LEU A 141 17.89 -6.64 -27.34
C LEU A 141 16.51 -7.32 -27.46
N GLY A 142 16.47 -8.66 -27.41
CA GLY A 142 15.20 -9.40 -27.50
C GLY A 142 14.26 -9.11 -26.34
N TYR A 143 14.81 -8.99 -25.13
CA TYR A 143 14.07 -8.63 -23.93
C TYR A 143 13.60 -7.17 -23.99
N MET A 144 14.48 -6.25 -24.39
CA MET A 144 14.16 -4.83 -24.57
C MET A 144 13.04 -4.61 -25.59
N ALA A 145 13.08 -5.31 -26.73
CA ALA A 145 12.05 -5.24 -27.75
C ALA A 145 10.68 -5.73 -27.25
N ARG A 146 10.68 -6.77 -26.41
CA ARG A 146 9.46 -7.40 -25.89
C ARG A 146 8.79 -6.59 -24.78
N PHE A 147 9.57 -6.08 -23.83
CA PHE A 147 9.07 -5.50 -22.58
C PHE A 147 9.20 -3.98 -22.52
N ARG A 148 10.01 -3.38 -23.40
CA ARG A 148 10.24 -1.93 -23.49
C ARG A 148 10.56 -1.28 -22.13
N PRO A 149 11.56 -1.78 -21.37
CA PRO A 149 11.99 -1.15 -20.14
C PRO A 149 12.64 0.20 -20.42
N THR A 150 12.71 1.05 -19.39
CA THR A 150 13.71 2.11 -19.35
C THR A 150 15.09 1.47 -19.17
N VAL A 151 16.10 1.92 -19.91
CA VAL A 151 17.44 1.35 -19.86
C VAL A 151 18.43 2.40 -19.41
N GLY A 152 19.35 2.04 -18.51
CA GLY A 152 20.42 2.93 -18.12
C GLY A 152 21.41 2.29 -17.14
N PHE A 153 22.25 3.14 -16.57
CA PHE A 153 23.41 2.74 -15.75
C PHE A 153 23.32 3.27 -14.31
N SER A 154 22.25 4.02 -13.98
CA SER A 154 22.10 4.68 -12.70
C SER A 154 21.36 3.79 -11.70
N VAL A 155 22.06 3.41 -10.64
CA VAL A 155 21.45 2.71 -9.49
C VAL A 155 20.38 3.59 -8.83
N GLU A 156 20.57 4.92 -8.85
CA GLU A 156 19.61 5.86 -8.27
C GLU A 156 18.31 5.90 -9.07
N GLU A 157 18.37 5.95 -10.40
CA GLU A 157 17.19 5.86 -11.26
C GLU A 157 16.51 4.49 -11.13
N ALA A 158 17.29 3.41 -11.07
CA ALA A 158 16.77 2.05 -10.90
C ALA A 158 15.96 1.89 -9.61
N ARG A 159 16.35 2.56 -8.51
CA ARG A 159 15.59 2.55 -7.25
C ARG A 159 14.18 3.12 -7.39
N GLY A 160 13.97 4.02 -8.35
CA GLY A 160 12.67 4.60 -8.68
C GLY A 160 11.75 3.67 -9.47
N ALA A 161 12.24 2.52 -9.97
CA ALA A 161 11.47 1.63 -10.84
C ALA A 161 10.76 0.50 -10.09
N GLU A 162 9.55 0.15 -10.51
CA GLU A 162 8.71 -0.91 -9.89
C GLU A 162 9.44 -2.24 -9.90
N TYR A 163 9.97 -2.60 -11.06
CA TYR A 163 10.83 -3.75 -11.28
C TYR A 163 12.20 -3.30 -11.79
N VAL A 164 13.26 -3.96 -11.30
CA VAL A 164 14.63 -3.75 -11.78
C VAL A 164 15.16 -5.08 -12.29
N THR A 165 15.60 -5.12 -13.53
CA THR A 165 16.38 -6.22 -14.11
C THR A 165 17.83 -5.78 -14.11
N ILE A 166 18.68 -6.49 -13.37
CA ILE A 166 20.12 -6.28 -13.40
C ILE A 166 20.68 -7.18 -14.51
N VAL A 167 21.47 -6.57 -15.40
CA VAL A 167 22.07 -7.23 -16.57
C VAL A 167 23.53 -7.53 -16.30
#